data_AF-A0A2N5REP0-F1
#
_entry.id   AF-A0A2N5REP0-F1
#
_cell.length_a   1.000
_cell.length_b   1.000
_cell.length_c   1.000
_cell.angle_alpha   90.00
_cell.angle_beta   90.00
_cell.angle_gamma   90.00
#
_symmetry.space_group_name_H-M   'P 1'
#
loop_
_entity.id
_entity.type
_entity.pdbx_description
1 polymer ?
#
loop_
_entity_poly.entity_id
_entity_poly.type
_entity_poly.pdbx_seq_one_letter_code
_entity_poly.pdbx_strand_id
1 'polypeptide(L)'
;MTIVLLDFDLNIEDFLQKICSEAKVLFVIDENLIKIYAEYVGESGWLGEMVIEELFQAIRKKLEEDRMCLMKRLEKLRERCGYTMKKKNGHLREILENILREGSEIIRVVLKKEGLMHFIAKPVLQSLKKRHRRIEIVEL
;
A
#
# COMPACT_ATOMS: atom_id res chain seq x y z
N MET A 1 14.47 -7.90 3.17
CA MET A 1 13.81 -6.57 3.35
C MET A 1 12.41 -6.67 2.79
N THR A 2 11.41 -6.12 3.48
CA THR A 2 10.02 -6.12 3.00
C THR A 2 9.61 -4.73 2.53
N ILE A 3 9.04 -4.64 1.32
CA ILE A 3 8.49 -3.43 0.71
C ILE A 3 6.97 -3.58 0.68
N VAL A 4 6.24 -2.63 1.23
CA VAL A 4 4.77 -2.61 1.27
C VAL A 4 4.26 -1.48 0.39
N LEU A 5 3.44 -1.81 -0.60
CA LEU A 5 2.83 -0.86 -1.53
C LEU A 5 1.35 -0.73 -1.22
N LEU A 6 0.90 0.51 -1.04
CA LEU A 6 -0.51 0.85 -0.80
C LEU A 6 -1.15 1.57 -1.99
N ASP A 7 -0.35 2.32 -2.75
CA ASP A 7 -0.74 2.86 -4.05
C ASP A 7 -0.13 2.01 -5.18
N PHE A 8 -0.86 1.87 -6.28
CA PHE A 8 -0.42 1.10 -7.44
C PHE A 8 -0.23 1.93 -8.71
N ASP A 9 -0.63 3.20 -8.67
CA ASP A 9 -0.32 4.21 -9.69
C ASP A 9 0.99 4.96 -9.35
N LEU A 10 2.06 4.18 -9.15
CA LEU A 10 3.39 4.64 -8.77
C LEU A 10 4.40 4.23 -9.83
N ASN A 11 5.35 5.12 -10.15
CA ASN A 11 6.54 4.73 -10.89
C ASN A 11 7.60 4.19 -9.92
N ILE A 12 7.49 2.91 -9.58
CA ILE A 12 8.35 2.27 -8.57
C ILE A 12 9.52 1.48 -9.19
N GLU A 13 9.61 1.43 -10.51
CA GLU A 13 10.61 0.61 -11.21
C GLU A 13 12.04 1.04 -10.85
N ASP A 14 12.34 2.34 -10.89
CA ASP A 14 13.65 2.89 -10.52
C ASP A 14 14.00 2.63 -9.04
N PHE A 15 12.99 2.70 -8.18
CA PHE A 15 13.16 2.41 -6.76
C PHE A 15 13.50 0.94 -6.53
N LEU A 16 12.79 0.01 -7.17
CA LEU A 16 13.06 -1.42 -7.07
C LEU A 16 14.39 -1.82 -7.71
N GLN A 17 14.78 -1.20 -8.83
CA GLN A 17 16.08 -1.42 -9.47
C GLN A 17 17.25 -1.04 -8.56
N LYS A 18 17.10 0.01 -7.74
CA LYS A 18 18.13 0.40 -6.77
C LYS A 18 18.28 -0.59 -5.61
N ILE A 19 17.27 -1.43 -5.38
CA ILE A 19 17.21 -2.33 -4.22
C ILE A 19 17.09 -3.79 -4.68
N CYS A 20 17.74 -4.10 -5.81
CA CYS A 20 17.70 -5.33 -6.62
C CYS A 20 18.27 -6.60 -5.91
N SER A 21 18.05 -6.74 -4.61
CA SER A 21 18.48 -7.84 -3.75
C SER A 21 17.27 -8.37 -2.95
N GLU A 22 16.95 -9.66 -3.07
CA GLU A 22 16.03 -10.49 -2.23
C GLU A 22 14.89 -9.76 -1.49
N ALA A 23 14.27 -8.77 -2.12
CA ALA A 23 13.21 -8.00 -1.50
C ALA A 23 11.89 -8.76 -1.57
N LYS A 24 11.04 -8.59 -0.56
CA LYS A 24 9.66 -9.09 -0.57
C LYS A 24 8.73 -7.91 -0.80
N VAL A 25 8.15 -7.81 -1.99
CA VAL A 25 7.19 -6.77 -2.37
C VAL A 25 5.78 -7.24 -2.07
N LEU A 26 5.07 -6.53 -1.20
CA LEU A 26 3.71 -6.79 -0.79
C LEU A 26 2.79 -5.70 -1.35
N PHE A 27 1.81 -6.13 -2.14
CA PHE A 27 0.76 -5.26 -2.68
C PHE A 27 -0.46 -5.36 -1.77
N VAL A 28 -0.68 -4.34 -0.94
CA VAL A 28 -1.68 -4.35 0.13
C VAL A 28 -2.89 -3.51 -0.27
N ILE A 29 -4.06 -4.14 -0.21
CA ILE A 29 -5.35 -3.45 -0.27
C ILE A 29 -6.00 -3.61 1.11
N ASP A 30 -6.18 -2.50 1.82
CA ASP A 30 -6.89 -2.45 3.10
C ASP A 30 -8.28 -1.84 2.87
N GLU A 31 -9.30 -2.69 2.88
CA GLU A 31 -10.70 -2.29 2.67
C GLU A 31 -11.17 -1.25 3.71
N ASN A 32 -10.59 -1.23 4.92
CA ASN A 32 -10.98 -0.26 5.94
C ASN A 32 -10.40 1.12 5.64
N LEU A 33 -9.18 1.20 5.11
CA LEU A 33 -8.63 2.48 4.65
C LEU A 33 -9.43 3.02 3.47
N ILE A 34 -9.90 2.14 2.57
CA ILE A 34 -10.78 2.53 1.48
C ILE A 34 -12.13 3.00 2.01
N LYS A 35 -12.70 2.31 3.01
CA LYS A 35 -13.98 2.71 3.61
C LYS A 35 -13.88 4.07 4.30
N ILE A 36 -12.85 4.27 5.12
CA ILE A 36 -12.55 5.58 5.74
C ILE A 36 -12.42 6.68 4.68
N TYR A 37 -11.81 6.37 3.54
CA TYR A 37 -11.72 7.32 2.44
C TYR A 37 -13.09 7.68 1.88
N ALA A 38 -13.90 6.68 1.55
CA ALA A 38 -15.22 6.87 0.99
C ALA A 38 -16.12 7.67 1.95
N GLU A 39 -16.05 7.38 3.24
CA GLU A 39 -16.73 8.12 4.31
C GLU A 39 -16.22 9.56 4.41
N TYR A 40 -14.90 9.80 4.41
CA TYR A 40 -14.34 11.15 4.46
C TYR A 40 -14.77 12.02 3.28
N VAL A 41 -14.77 11.47 2.06
CA VAL A 41 -15.27 12.15 0.86
C VAL A 41 -16.78 12.36 0.94
N GLY A 42 -17.50 11.38 1.48
CA GLY A 42 -18.94 11.43 1.72
C GLY A 42 -19.34 12.54 2.70
N GLU A 43 -18.67 12.64 3.84
CA GLU A 43 -18.88 13.67 4.87
C GLU A 43 -18.47 15.07 4.39
N SER A 44 -17.47 15.16 3.50
CA SER A 44 -17.09 16.41 2.83
C SER A 44 -18.10 16.83 1.74
N GLY A 45 -19.05 15.97 1.39
CA GLY A 45 -20.10 16.19 0.39
C GLY A 45 -21.52 15.99 0.97
N TRP A 46 -22.54 16.12 0.12
CA TRP A 46 -23.96 15.83 0.46
C TRP A 46 -24.35 14.38 0.11
N LEU A 47 -23.39 13.45 0.15
CA LEU A 47 -23.60 12.09 -0.34
C LEU A 47 -24.29 11.23 0.72
N GLY A 48 -25.44 10.63 0.37
CA GLY A 48 -26.13 9.66 1.23
C GLY A 48 -25.40 8.31 1.29
N GLU A 49 -25.74 7.48 2.27
CA GLU A 49 -25.07 6.19 2.56
C GLU A 49 -24.93 5.28 1.32
N MET A 50 -25.94 5.23 0.46
CA MET A 50 -25.91 4.42 -0.77
C MET A 50 -24.77 4.84 -1.71
N VAL A 51 -24.51 6.15 -1.82
CA VAL A 51 -23.45 6.67 -2.71
C VAL A 51 -22.07 6.40 -2.11
N ILE A 52 -21.95 6.39 -0.78
CA ILE A 52 -20.70 6.03 -0.09
C ILE A 52 -20.34 4.57 -0.37
N GLU A 53 -21.32 3.66 -0.33
CA GLU A 53 -21.09 2.24 -0.65
C GLU A 53 -20.69 2.05 -2.12
N GLU A 54 -21.37 2.71 -3.06
CA GLU A 54 -20.98 2.68 -4.48
C GLU A 54 -19.56 3.22 -4.70
N LEU A 55 -19.20 4.30 -4.01
CA LEU A 55 -17.85 4.89 -4.05
C LEU A 55 -16.80 3.91 -3.50
N PHE A 56 -17.07 3.28 -2.34
CA PHE A 56 -16.20 2.26 -1.76
C PHE A 56 -15.94 1.11 -2.75
N GLN A 57 -16.99 0.58 -3.38
CA GLN A 57 -16.86 -0.50 -4.37
C GLN A 57 -16.08 -0.05 -5.60
N ALA A 58 -16.32 1.16 -6.10
CA ALA A 58 -15.60 1.72 -7.24
C ALA A 58 -14.10 1.90 -6.96
N ILE A 59 -13.73 2.44 -5.80
CA ILE A 59 -12.33 2.62 -5.40
C ILE A 59 -11.64 1.26 -5.22
N ARG A 60 -12.30 0.32 -4.54
CA ARG A 60 -11.78 -1.04 -4.38
C ARG A 60 -11.48 -1.69 -5.72
N LYS A 61 -12.44 -1.68 -6.65
CA LYS A 61 -12.29 -2.25 -7.99
C LYS A 61 -11.12 -1.59 -8.74
N LYS A 62 -11.04 -0.25 -8.70
CA LYS A 62 -9.95 0.50 -9.34
C LYS A 62 -8.58 0.12 -8.77
N LEU A 63 -8.44 0.01 -7.45
CA LEU A 63 -7.20 -0.42 -6.80
C LEU A 63 -6.82 -1.86 -7.17
N GLU A 64 -7.80 -2.77 -7.30
CA GLU A 64 -7.53 -4.14 -7.76
C GLU A 64 -7.01 -4.18 -9.20
N GLU A 65 -7.60 -3.39 -10.10
CA GLU A 65 -7.16 -3.23 -11.49
C GLU A 65 -5.75 -2.64 -11.56
N ASP A 66 -5.49 -1.55 -10.83
CA ASP A 66 -4.18 -0.89 -10.81
C ASP A 66 -3.10 -1.81 -10.21
N ARG A 67 -3.42 -2.58 -9.15
CA ARG A 67 -2.54 -3.61 -8.59
C ARG A 67 -2.17 -4.65 -9.65
N MET A 68 -3.13 -5.12 -10.44
CA MET A 68 -2.86 -6.10 -11.50
C MET A 68 -1.99 -5.52 -12.60
N CYS A 69 -2.25 -4.28 -13.03
CA CYS A 69 -1.44 -3.57 -14.02
C CYS A 69 0.00 -3.38 -13.56
N LEU A 70 0.20 -2.90 -12.32
CA LEU A 70 1.53 -2.69 -11.76
C LEU A 70 2.29 -4.02 -11.60
N MET A 71 1.63 -5.07 -11.08
CA MET A 71 2.26 -6.38 -10.96
C MET A 71 2.76 -6.91 -12.30
N LYS A 72 1.95 -6.83 -13.37
CA LYS A 72 2.36 -7.24 -14.72
C LYS A 72 3.56 -6.45 -15.23
N ARG A 73 3.60 -5.13 -15.00
CA ARG A 73 4.75 -4.30 -15.35
C ARG A 73 6.01 -4.75 -14.62
N LEU A 74 5.88 -5.08 -13.34
CA LEU A 74 6.98 -5.51 -12.48
C LEU A 74 7.41 -6.97 -12.67
N GLU A 75 6.68 -7.80 -13.42
CA GLU A 75 7.11 -9.19 -13.69
C GLU A 75 8.43 -9.23 -14.47
N LYS A 76 8.59 -8.38 -15.49
CA LYS A 76 9.84 -8.30 -16.27
C LYS A 76 11.03 -7.88 -15.41
N LEU A 77 10.79 -7.01 -14.43
CA LEU A 77 11.81 -6.54 -13.51
C LEU A 77 12.14 -7.61 -12.45
N ARG A 78 11.14 -8.41 -12.05
CA ARG A 78 11.29 -9.53 -11.11
C ARG A 78 12.28 -10.58 -11.62
N GLU A 79 12.19 -10.95 -12.88
CA GLU A 79 13.10 -11.91 -13.53
C GLU A 79 14.56 -11.44 -13.49
N ARG A 80 14.79 -10.12 -13.52
CA ARG A 80 16.12 -9.52 -13.52
C ARG A 80 16.68 -9.27 -12.12
N CYS A 81 15.82 -8.92 -11.16
CA CYS A 81 16.22 -8.49 -9.81
C CYS A 81 15.95 -9.50 -8.68
N GLY A 82 15.31 -10.64 -8.97
CA GLY A 82 15.17 -11.74 -8.00
C GLY A 82 14.28 -11.46 -6.78
N TYR A 83 13.52 -10.36 -6.75
CA TYR A 83 12.58 -10.10 -5.66
C TYR A 83 11.33 -11.00 -5.75
N THR A 84 10.60 -11.10 -4.64
CA THR A 84 9.31 -11.81 -4.59
C THR A 84 8.16 -10.81 -4.56
N MET A 85 7.03 -11.17 -5.18
CA MET A 85 5.81 -10.36 -5.18
C MET A 85 4.66 -11.15 -4.58
N LYS A 86 3.92 -10.57 -3.63
CA LYS A 86 2.69 -11.17 -3.09
C LYS A 86 1.57 -10.14 -2.98
N LYS A 87 0.36 -10.56 -3.36
CA LYS A 87 -0.88 -9.83 -3.03
C LYS A 87 -1.24 -10.11 -1.57
N LYS A 88 -1.69 -9.09 -0.86
CA LYS A 88 -2.21 -9.24 0.50
C LYS A 88 -3.43 -8.34 0.66
N ASN A 89 -4.49 -8.87 1.23
CA ASN A 89 -5.65 -8.10 1.65
C ASN A 89 -5.73 -8.16 3.18
N GLY A 90 -6.30 -7.12 3.78
CA GLY A 90 -6.53 -7.04 5.23
C GLY A 90 -6.01 -5.74 5.84
N HIS A 91 -6.09 -5.65 7.16
CA HIS A 91 -5.72 -4.46 7.90
C HIS A 91 -4.22 -4.18 7.81
N LEU A 92 -3.85 -3.01 7.31
CA LEU A 92 -2.46 -2.57 7.14
C LEU A 92 -1.67 -2.72 8.44
N ARG A 93 -2.27 -2.30 9.56
CA ARG A 93 -1.65 -2.39 10.87
C ARG A 93 -1.30 -3.83 11.25
N GLU A 94 -2.23 -4.77 11.11
CA GLU A 94 -2.01 -6.17 11.45
C GLU A 94 -0.97 -6.80 10.54
N ILE A 95 -1.01 -6.49 9.24
CA ILE A 95 -0.02 -6.96 8.27
C ILE A 95 1.38 -6.51 8.70
N LEU A 96 1.56 -5.22 9.03
CA LEU A 96 2.84 -4.68 9.47
C LEU A 96 3.30 -5.27 10.80
N GLU A 97 2.41 -5.37 11.78
CA GLU A 97 2.72 -5.96 13.09
C GLU A 97 3.12 -7.45 12.96
N ASN A 98 2.46 -8.23 12.08
CA ASN A 98 2.83 -9.62 11.84
C ASN A 98 4.21 -9.74 11.19
N ILE A 99 4.53 -8.91 10.19
CA ILE A 99 5.87 -8.90 9.58
C ILE A 99 6.93 -8.53 10.61
N LEU A 100 6.64 -7.57 11.50
CA LEU A 100 7.56 -7.18 12.59
C LEU A 100 7.78 -8.29 13.61
N ARG A 101 6.80 -9.17 13.84
CA ARG A 101 6.93 -10.33 14.74
C ARG A 101 7.76 -11.45 14.10
N GLU A 102 7.54 -11.70 12.80
CA GLU A 102 8.16 -12.81 12.08
C GLU A 102 9.62 -12.57 11.69
N GLY A 103 10.04 -11.31 11.52
CA GLY A 103 11.37 -10.99 11.00
C GLY A 103 12.06 -9.85 11.75
N SER A 104 13.37 -9.74 11.55
CA SER A 104 14.22 -8.64 12.06
C SER A 104 14.38 -7.48 11.07
N GLU A 105 13.90 -7.66 9.83
CA GLU A 105 14.15 -6.78 8.70
C GLU A 105 13.43 -5.42 8.76
N ILE A 106 13.98 -4.44 8.03
CA ILE A 106 13.34 -3.15 7.79
C ILE A 106 12.14 -3.35 6.86
N ILE A 107 11.03 -2.69 7.21
CA ILE A 107 9.82 -2.62 6.40
C ILE A 107 9.75 -1.23 5.78
N ARG A 108 9.80 -1.14 4.46
CA ARG A 108 9.62 0.10 3.71
C ARG A 108 8.20 0.18 3.20
N VAL A 109 7.40 1.09 3.74
CA VAL A 109 6.06 1.37 3.24
C VAL A 109 6.17 2.52 2.24
N VAL A 110 5.84 2.23 0.99
CA VAL A 110 5.95 3.18 -0.12
C VAL A 110 4.58 3.79 -0.40
N LEU A 111 4.52 5.12 -0.43
CA LEU A 111 3.33 5.91 -0.68
C LEU A 111 3.58 6.88 -1.83
N LYS A 112 2.54 7.17 -2.62
CA LYS A 112 2.58 8.30 -3.55
C LYS A 112 2.37 9.58 -2.77
N LYS A 113 3.27 10.55 -2.86
CA LYS A 113 3.21 11.78 -2.03
C LYS A 113 1.89 12.55 -2.14
N GLU A 114 1.26 12.49 -3.31
CA GLU A 114 -0.03 13.13 -3.62
C GLU A 114 -1.14 12.08 -3.87
N GLY A 115 -0.93 10.85 -3.40
CA GLY A 115 -1.88 9.75 -3.54
C GLY A 115 -2.96 9.75 -2.45
N LEU A 116 -4.07 9.09 -2.75
CA LEU A 116 -5.17 8.92 -1.81
C LEU A 116 -4.73 8.19 -0.53
N MET A 117 -3.93 7.13 -0.69
CA MET A 117 -3.46 6.36 0.47
C MET A 117 -2.48 7.15 1.33
N HIS A 118 -1.82 8.18 0.78
CA HIS A 118 -0.98 9.05 1.59
C HIS A 118 -1.78 9.79 2.65
N PHE A 119 -2.90 10.41 2.28
CA PHE A 119 -3.70 11.18 3.23
C PHE A 119 -4.20 10.32 4.40
N ILE A 120 -4.59 9.08 4.13
CA ILE A 120 -5.32 8.22 5.08
C ILE A 120 -4.40 7.25 5.81
N ALA A 121 -3.44 6.65 5.10
CA ALA A 121 -2.52 5.69 5.70
C ALA A 121 -1.38 6.39 6.46
N LYS A 122 -0.97 7.61 6.08
CA LYS A 122 0.18 8.29 6.71
C LYS A 122 0.03 8.51 8.22
N PRO A 123 -1.13 8.94 8.76
CA PRO A 123 -1.31 9.04 10.21
C PRO A 123 -1.12 7.70 10.93
N VAL A 124 -1.68 6.61 10.37
CA VAL A 124 -1.54 5.24 10.88
C VAL A 124 -0.07 4.81 10.86
N LEU A 125 0.62 5.03 9.74
CA LEU A 125 2.02 4.69 9.55
C LEU A 125 2.95 5.50 10.45
N GLN A 126 2.68 6.78 10.66
CA GLN A 126 3.44 7.62 11.60
C GLN A 126 3.30 7.13 13.04
N SER A 127 2.09 6.74 13.45
CA SER A 127 1.85 6.13 14.76
C SER A 127 2.64 4.83 14.94
N LEU A 128 2.62 3.95 13.93
CA LEU A 128 3.36 2.69 13.94
C LEU A 128 4.88 2.90 13.94
N LYS A 129 5.39 3.85 13.15
CA LYS A 129 6.82 4.20 13.09
C LYS A 129 7.34 4.70 14.44
N LYS A 130 6.55 5.48 15.20
CA LYS A 130 6.91 5.91 16.56
C LYS A 130 7.10 4.74 17.52
N ARG A 131 6.30 3.68 17.37
CA ARG A 131 6.36 2.46 18.19
C ARG A 131 7.42 1.47 17.69
N HIS A 132 7.73 1.48 16.39
CA HIS A 132 8.60 0.52 15.75
C HIS A 132 9.61 1.20 14.82
N ARG A 133 10.86 1.31 15.27
CA ARG A 133 11.96 1.95 14.52
C ARG A 133 12.31 1.26 13.19
N ARG A 134 11.80 0.05 12.95
CA ARG A 134 12.03 -0.74 11.73
C ARG A 134 11.07 -0.40 10.59
N ILE A 135 10.10 0.48 10.81
CA ILE A 135 9.21 0.97 9.76
C ILE A 135 9.78 2.26 9.16
N GLU A 136 10.08 2.22 7.88
CA GLU A 136 10.44 3.38 7.06
C GLU A 136 9.27 3.74 6.14
N ILE A 137 8.93 5.02 6.09
CA ILE A 137 7.93 5.54 5.15
C ILE A 137 8.73 6.19 4.01
N VAL A 138 8.52 5.70 2.80
CA VAL A 138 9.16 6.21 1.58
C VAL A 138 8.07 6.88 0.75
N GLU A 139 8.22 8.17 0.51
CA GLU A 139 7.31 8.95 -0.34
C GLU A 139 7.95 9.08 -1.72
N LEU A 140 7.25 8.59 -2.75
CA LEU A 140 7.63 8.71 -4.16
C LEU A 140 6.70 9.67 -4.90
#